data_AF-A0A853J836-F1
#
_entry.id   AF-A0A853J836-F1
#
_cell.length_a   1.000
_cell.length_b   1.000
_cell.length_c   1.000
_cell.angle_alpha   90.00
_cell.angle_beta   90.00
_cell.angle_gamma   90.00
#
_symmetry.space_group_name_H-M   'P 1'
#
loop_
_entity.id
_entity.type
_entity.pdbx_description
1 polymer ?
#
loop_
_entity_poly.entity_id
_entity_poly.type
_entity_poly.pdbx_seq_one_letter_code
_entity_poly.pdbx_strand_id
1 'polypeptide(L)'
;MLELGRLVMWAAAVVAGLGVLVNTMPWLAWRRDGIAMPPGTEARWLAFALALGAAMAALHWIRGMERARNAEELRAVRGGRAFEAQAGMGWFLLMVPLAALFAFGAWAAAYKGDWGLALGSLGLLALIVLLGGEIVRQVLRPGPMLRMDDHGIDHALYGAIPWSEVVGMDLQVFRSRYSTHHTLMLGVRGAARYLRNAPPLTRWLKSRRARGGGVGALALPLDFLAKDAELVYEAARALRTRLDAPFLEHWSSRMDAREVETLLRMRNLAEESGRIVEELRALPAEDDPASLAELDLRLRAHHDRHAAAMPEIRMVMEKRAQRMKRDTRVAWILLAVLIVAIVLPLALRLLK
;
A
#
# COMPACT_ATOMS: atom_id res chain seq x y z
N MET A 1 -3.40 21.98 -14.65
CA MET A 1 -2.35 21.91 -15.70
C MET A 1 -1.42 20.70 -15.58
N LEU A 2 -0.82 20.41 -14.41
CA LEU A 2 0.11 19.26 -14.25
C LEU A 2 -0.56 17.88 -14.36
N GLU A 3 -1.79 17.70 -13.89
CA GLU A 3 -2.52 16.44 -14.09
C GLU A 3 -2.86 16.18 -15.55
N LEU A 4 -3.24 17.24 -16.28
CA LEU A 4 -3.45 17.18 -17.74
C LEU A 4 -2.14 16.82 -18.46
N GLY A 5 -1.01 17.42 -18.06
CA GLY A 5 0.31 17.08 -18.58
C GLY A 5 0.68 15.62 -18.30
N ARG A 6 0.47 15.13 -17.07
CA ARG A 6 0.72 13.73 -16.70
C ARG A 6 -0.14 12.77 -17.53
N LEU A 7 -1.42 13.09 -17.73
CA LEU A 7 -2.34 12.31 -18.57
C LEU A 7 -1.88 12.25 -20.03
N VAL A 8 -1.52 13.39 -20.62
CA VAL A 8 -1.01 13.46 -22.00
C VAL A 8 0.27 12.65 -22.15
N MET A 9 1.20 12.75 -21.20
CA MET A 9 2.47 12.01 -21.26
C MET A 9 2.27 10.50 -21.11
N TRP A 10 1.38 10.07 -20.22
CA TRP A 10 1.06 8.66 -20.06
C TRP A 10 0.28 8.10 -21.26
N ALA A 11 -0.68 8.85 -21.81
CA ALA A 11 -1.38 8.47 -23.03
C ALA A 11 -0.39 8.35 -24.21
N ALA A 12 0.56 9.29 -24.33
CA ALA A 12 1.63 9.20 -25.33
C ALA A 12 2.50 7.96 -25.12
N ALA A 13 2.88 7.63 -23.87
CA ALA A 13 3.65 6.41 -23.58
C ALA A 13 2.87 5.13 -23.93
N VAL A 14 1.57 5.08 -23.66
CA VAL A 14 0.71 3.94 -23.95
C VAL A 14 0.48 3.77 -25.44
N VAL A 15 0.17 4.86 -26.16
CA VAL A 15 0.04 4.86 -27.61
C VAL A 15 1.36 4.48 -28.28
N ALA A 16 2.49 4.98 -27.77
CA ALA A 16 3.81 4.61 -28.28
C ALA A 16 4.12 3.14 -28.00
N GLY A 17 3.85 2.64 -26.79
CA GLY A 17 4.04 1.23 -26.43
C GLY A 17 3.16 0.28 -27.24
N LEU A 18 1.88 0.60 -27.40
CA LEU A 18 0.97 -0.10 -28.31
C LEU A 18 1.45 -0.03 -29.76
N GLY A 19 1.94 1.13 -30.21
CA GLY A 19 2.53 1.30 -31.53
C GLY A 19 3.69 0.35 -31.75
N VAL A 20 4.62 0.24 -30.79
CA VAL A 20 5.71 -0.75 -30.82
C VAL A 20 5.16 -2.17 -30.85
N LEU A 21 4.18 -2.50 -30.00
CA LEU A 21 3.66 -3.88 -29.85
C LEU A 21 2.85 -4.35 -31.07
N VAL A 22 2.02 -3.48 -31.62
CA VAL A 22 1.25 -3.72 -32.85
C VAL A 22 2.17 -3.80 -34.07
N ASN A 23 3.26 -3.02 -34.13
CA ASN A 23 4.23 -3.10 -35.23
C ASN A 23 5.25 -4.25 -35.09
N THR A 24 5.45 -4.80 -33.90
CA THR A 24 6.35 -5.95 -33.65
C THR A 24 5.69 -7.30 -34.00
N MET A 25 4.37 -7.42 -33.86
CA MET A 25 3.61 -8.63 -34.18
C MET A 25 3.71 -9.05 -35.68
N PRO A 26 3.48 -8.16 -36.67
CA PRO A 26 3.67 -8.47 -38.08
C PRO A 26 5.13 -8.79 -38.44
N TRP A 27 6.09 -8.14 -37.78
CA TRP A 27 7.50 -8.43 -38.00
C TRP A 27 7.88 -9.85 -37.61
N LEU A 28 7.36 -10.36 -36.50
CA LEU A 28 7.57 -11.76 -36.11
C LEU A 28 6.99 -12.73 -37.14
N ALA A 29 5.84 -12.40 -37.73
CA ALA A 29 5.23 -13.18 -38.80
C ALA A 29 6.06 -13.12 -40.10
N TRP A 30 6.48 -11.93 -40.55
CA TRP A 30 7.32 -11.76 -41.73
C TRP A 30 8.68 -12.43 -41.59
N ARG A 31 9.29 -12.35 -40.41
CA ARG A 31 10.56 -13.04 -40.11
C ARG A 31 10.41 -14.55 -40.14
N ARG A 32 9.30 -15.09 -39.63
CA ARG A 32 9.00 -16.53 -39.70
C ARG A 32 8.78 -16.99 -41.14
N ASP A 33 8.12 -16.17 -41.94
CA ASP A 33 7.69 -16.51 -43.29
C ASP A 33 8.71 -16.08 -44.37
N GLY A 34 9.89 -15.56 -43.98
CA GLY A 34 10.98 -15.17 -44.88
C GLY A 34 10.69 -13.94 -45.75
N ILE A 35 9.68 -13.15 -45.39
CA ILE A 35 9.20 -12.00 -46.16
C ILE A 35 10.04 -10.76 -45.83
N ALA A 36 10.50 -10.05 -46.86
CA ALA A 36 11.21 -8.79 -46.69
C ALA A 36 10.32 -7.71 -46.04
N MET A 37 10.90 -6.92 -45.14
CA MET A 37 10.17 -5.90 -44.40
C MET A 37 9.66 -4.81 -45.36
N PRO A 38 8.40 -4.36 -45.23
CA PRO A 38 7.92 -3.23 -46.03
C PRO A 38 8.76 -1.97 -45.77
N PRO A 39 9.10 -1.20 -46.82
CA PRO A 39 9.87 0.04 -46.66
C PRO A 39 9.13 1.02 -45.74
N GLY A 40 9.88 1.68 -44.84
CA GLY A 40 9.35 2.64 -43.87
C GLY A 40 8.94 2.04 -42.51
N THR A 41 9.01 0.71 -42.33
CA THR A 41 8.72 0.07 -41.04
C THR A 41 9.74 0.45 -39.96
N GLU A 42 11.01 0.57 -40.33
CA GLU A 42 12.10 0.97 -39.42
C GLU A 42 11.90 2.39 -38.90
N ALA A 43 11.54 3.33 -39.77
CA ALA A 43 11.26 4.72 -39.40
C ALA A 43 10.09 4.83 -38.40
N ARG A 44 9.05 3.99 -38.55
CA ARG A 44 7.93 3.92 -37.61
C ARG A 44 8.37 3.39 -36.24
N TRP A 45 9.18 2.35 -36.19
CA TRP A 45 9.73 1.83 -34.93
C TRP A 45 10.60 2.86 -34.22
N LEU A 46 11.46 3.56 -34.96
CA LEU A 46 12.33 4.61 -34.43
C LEU A 46 11.49 5.77 -33.88
N ALA A 47 10.43 6.19 -34.59
CA ALA A 47 9.51 7.21 -34.12
C ALA A 47 8.78 6.81 -32.83
N PHE A 48 8.28 5.57 -32.73
CA PHE A 48 7.63 5.08 -31.52
C PHE A 48 8.60 4.90 -30.34
N ALA A 49 9.83 4.45 -30.61
CA ALA A 49 10.87 4.34 -29.58
C ALA A 49 11.29 5.71 -29.04
N LEU A 50 11.46 6.71 -29.91
CA LEU A 50 11.76 8.10 -29.51
C LEU A 50 10.59 8.72 -28.74
N ALA A 51 9.35 8.50 -29.18
CA ALA A 51 8.16 8.97 -28.47
C ALA A 51 8.05 8.34 -27.06
N LEU A 52 8.32 7.04 -26.94
CA LEU A 52 8.35 6.35 -25.64
C LEU A 52 9.48 6.89 -24.75
N GLY A 53 10.67 7.08 -25.30
CA GLY A 53 11.82 7.64 -24.57
C GLY A 53 11.56 9.05 -24.05
N ALA A 54 11.03 9.94 -24.90
CA ALA A 54 10.62 11.29 -24.52
C ALA A 54 9.51 11.27 -23.45
N ALA A 55 8.55 10.35 -23.58
CA ALA A 55 7.49 10.19 -22.60
C ALA A 55 8.01 9.75 -21.23
N MET A 56 8.93 8.79 -21.20
CA MET A 56 9.59 8.32 -19.99
C MET A 56 10.46 9.42 -19.34
N ALA A 57 11.19 10.20 -20.13
CA ALA A 57 12.01 11.30 -19.62
C ALA A 57 11.17 12.42 -19.00
N ALA A 58 10.07 12.81 -19.66
CA ALA A 58 9.13 13.79 -19.11
C ALA A 58 8.44 13.28 -17.84
N LEU A 59 8.05 12.00 -17.78
CA LEU A 59 7.53 11.38 -16.56
C LEU A 59 8.55 11.41 -15.41
N HIS A 60 9.83 11.19 -15.72
CA HIS A 60 10.90 11.29 -14.72
C HIS A 60 11.07 12.73 -14.21
N TRP A 61 11.03 13.73 -15.09
CA TRP A 61 11.10 15.14 -14.72
C TRP A 61 9.92 15.57 -13.85
N ILE A 62 8.70 15.17 -14.22
CA ILE A 62 7.48 15.46 -13.46
C ILE A 62 7.59 14.91 -12.03
N ARG A 63 8.10 13.69 -11.86
CA ARG A 63 8.38 13.11 -10.54
C ARG A 63 9.39 13.90 -9.71
N GLY A 64 10.36 14.56 -10.36
CA GLY A 64 11.31 15.44 -9.69
C GLY A 64 10.64 16.69 -9.09
N MET A 65 9.73 17.32 -9.85
CA MET A 65 8.98 18.50 -9.40
C MET A 65 7.92 18.16 -8.34
N GLU A 66 7.41 16.93 -8.32
CA GLU A 66 6.44 16.48 -7.32
C GLU A 66 7.01 16.52 -5.89
N ARG A 67 8.33 16.32 -5.68
CA ARG A 67 8.91 16.31 -4.32
C ARG A 67 8.73 17.63 -3.57
N ALA A 68 8.96 18.76 -4.25
CA ALA A 68 8.81 20.09 -3.64
C ALA A 68 7.35 20.37 -3.24
N ARG A 69 6.41 19.99 -4.11
CA ARG A 69 4.97 20.09 -3.84
C ARG A 69 4.51 19.16 -2.73
N ASN A 70 5.02 17.93 -2.69
CA ASN A 70 4.72 16.97 -1.64
C ASN A 70 5.14 17.53 -0.27
N ALA A 71 6.29 18.21 -0.19
CA ALA A 71 6.73 18.86 1.04
C ALA A 71 5.80 20.01 1.46
N GLU A 72 5.33 20.84 0.53
CA GLU A 72 4.36 21.91 0.81
C GLU A 72 3.01 21.35 1.26
N GLU A 73 2.53 20.31 0.59
CA GLU A 73 1.28 19.63 0.93
C GLU A 73 1.35 19.00 2.33
N LEU A 74 2.47 18.35 2.65
CA LEU A 74 2.68 17.80 3.99
C LEU A 74 2.73 18.89 5.06
N ARG A 75 3.35 20.05 4.78
CA ARG A 75 3.29 21.21 5.70
C ARG A 75 1.86 21.70 5.89
N ALA A 76 1.07 21.78 4.83
CA ALA A 76 -0.34 22.17 4.92
C ALA A 76 -1.17 21.17 5.74
N VAL A 77 -0.94 19.87 5.54
CA VAL A 77 -1.56 18.81 6.35
C VAL A 77 -1.17 18.97 7.80
N ARG A 78 0.12 19.15 8.11
CA ARG A 78 0.63 19.43 9.47
C ARG A 78 0.08 20.73 10.07
N GLY A 79 -0.41 21.67 9.25
CA GLY A 79 -1.07 22.90 9.68
C GLY A 79 -2.59 22.82 9.90
N GLY A 80 -3.24 21.66 9.67
CA GLY A 80 -4.67 21.49 9.92
C GLY A 80 -5.49 21.12 8.69
N ARG A 81 -4.89 21.16 7.51
CA ARG A 81 -5.63 20.96 6.26
C ARG A 81 -5.94 19.49 6.03
N ALA A 82 -7.15 19.21 5.54
CA ALA A 82 -7.48 17.90 5.01
C ALA A 82 -6.56 17.53 3.84
N PHE A 83 -6.14 16.27 3.82
CA PHE A 83 -5.42 15.65 2.71
C PHE A 83 -6.41 14.94 1.79
N GLU A 84 -6.33 15.18 0.49
CA GLU A 84 -7.21 14.56 -0.49
C GLU A 84 -6.38 13.95 -1.63
N ALA A 85 -6.67 12.70 -1.96
CA ALA A 85 -6.09 11.98 -3.08
C ALA A 85 -7.19 11.44 -3.99
N GLN A 86 -7.12 11.83 -5.26
CA GLN A 86 -7.97 11.28 -6.31
C GLN A 86 -7.44 9.93 -6.78
N ALA A 87 -8.27 9.22 -7.53
CA ALA A 87 -7.82 8.00 -8.20
C ALA A 87 -6.76 8.32 -9.26
N GLY A 88 -5.73 7.49 -9.31
CA GLY A 88 -4.70 7.51 -10.33
C GLY A 88 -5.23 6.93 -11.64
N MET A 89 -5.11 7.70 -12.73
CA MET A 89 -5.55 7.26 -14.05
C MET A 89 -4.70 6.11 -14.65
N GLY A 90 -3.54 5.82 -14.04
CA GLY A 90 -2.57 4.84 -14.56
C GLY A 90 -3.15 3.43 -14.77
N TRP A 91 -4.17 3.05 -13.99
CA TRP A 91 -4.85 1.77 -14.15
C TRP A 91 -5.70 1.68 -15.43
N PHE A 92 -6.43 2.75 -15.80
CA PHE A 92 -7.23 2.77 -17.04
C PHE A 92 -6.38 2.54 -18.27
N LEU A 93 -5.19 3.12 -18.25
CA LEU A 93 -4.22 3.01 -19.32
C LEU A 93 -3.67 1.60 -19.52
N LEU A 94 -3.75 0.74 -18.51
CA LEU A 94 -3.39 -0.67 -18.63
C LEU A 94 -4.61 -1.53 -18.97
N MET A 95 -5.77 -1.26 -18.38
CA MET A 95 -6.98 -2.05 -18.58
C MET A 95 -7.61 -1.89 -19.96
N VAL A 96 -7.68 -0.67 -20.50
CA VAL A 96 -8.27 -0.40 -21.82
C VAL A 96 -7.56 -1.15 -22.95
N PRO A 97 -6.22 -1.07 -23.10
CA PRO A 97 -5.53 -1.81 -24.15
C PRO A 97 -5.57 -3.32 -23.93
N LEU A 98 -5.56 -3.77 -22.66
CA LEU A 98 -5.70 -5.19 -22.33
C LEU A 98 -7.08 -5.72 -22.75
N ALA A 99 -8.14 -4.98 -22.43
CA ALA A 99 -9.51 -5.32 -22.85
C ALA A 99 -9.62 -5.32 -24.39
N ALA A 100 -9.06 -4.32 -25.06
CA ALA A 100 -9.04 -4.25 -26.52
C ALA A 100 -8.29 -5.44 -27.15
N LEU A 101 -7.17 -5.85 -26.57
CA LEU A 101 -6.38 -7.01 -27.01
C LEU A 101 -7.20 -8.30 -26.93
N PHE A 102 -7.89 -8.55 -25.82
CA PHE A 102 -8.72 -9.76 -25.68
C PHE A 102 -9.99 -9.72 -26.53
N ALA A 103 -10.60 -8.54 -26.70
CA ALA A 103 -11.72 -8.36 -27.63
C ALA A 103 -11.30 -8.66 -29.07
N PHE A 104 -10.15 -8.14 -29.50
CA PHE A 104 -9.58 -8.43 -30.82
C PHE A 104 -9.19 -9.90 -30.97
N GLY A 105 -8.56 -10.50 -29.95
CA GLY A 105 -8.20 -11.91 -29.94
C GLY A 105 -9.42 -12.83 -30.07
N ALA A 106 -10.50 -12.53 -29.35
CA ALA A 106 -11.77 -13.24 -29.45
C ALA A 106 -12.35 -13.16 -30.87
N TRP A 107 -12.40 -11.96 -31.46
CA TRP A 107 -12.90 -11.75 -32.81
C TRP A 107 -12.05 -12.48 -33.86
N ALA A 108 -10.72 -12.36 -33.79
CA ALA A 108 -9.80 -12.98 -34.74
C ALA A 108 -9.82 -14.52 -34.67
N ALA A 109 -9.97 -15.09 -33.47
CA ALA A 109 -10.12 -16.53 -33.28
C ALA A 109 -11.47 -17.04 -33.84
N ALA A 110 -12.57 -16.32 -33.57
CA ALA A 110 -13.88 -16.65 -34.10
C ALA A 110 -13.90 -16.59 -35.64
N TYR A 111 -13.27 -15.59 -36.25
CA TYR A 111 -13.16 -15.47 -37.71
C TYR A 111 -12.42 -16.66 -38.35
N LYS A 112 -11.42 -17.23 -37.65
CA LYS A 112 -10.68 -18.41 -38.09
C LYS A 112 -11.37 -19.74 -37.77
N GLY A 113 -12.54 -19.71 -37.12
CA GLY A 113 -13.27 -20.90 -36.70
C GLY A 113 -12.70 -21.61 -35.46
N ASP A 114 -11.71 -21.01 -34.77
CA ASP A 114 -11.15 -21.54 -33.52
C ASP A 114 -11.98 -21.07 -32.33
N TRP A 115 -13.09 -21.76 -32.09
CA TRP A 115 -14.03 -21.44 -31.03
C TRP A 115 -13.44 -21.63 -29.62
N GLY A 116 -12.44 -22.50 -29.46
CA GLY A 116 -11.78 -22.71 -28.16
C GLY A 116 -11.02 -21.46 -27.71
N LEU A 117 -10.18 -20.91 -28.60
CA LEU A 117 -9.46 -19.66 -28.33
C LEU A 117 -10.39 -18.45 -28.22
N ALA A 118 -11.46 -18.42 -29.02
CA ALA A 118 -12.45 -17.35 -28.98
C ALA A 118 -13.16 -17.29 -27.62
N LEU A 119 -13.65 -18.43 -27.13
CA LEU A 119 -14.32 -18.54 -25.82
C LEU A 119 -13.36 -18.26 -24.67
N GLY A 120 -12.12 -18.74 -24.73
CA GLY A 120 -11.09 -18.43 -23.73
C GLY A 120 -10.79 -16.93 -23.64
N SER A 121 -10.66 -16.27 -24.79
CA SER A 121 -10.43 -14.82 -24.87
C SER A 121 -11.61 -14.01 -24.36
N LEU A 122 -12.84 -14.42 -24.68
CA LEU A 122 -14.07 -13.82 -24.15
C LEU A 122 -14.18 -13.99 -22.63
N GLY A 123 -13.83 -15.16 -22.09
CA GLY A 123 -13.81 -15.41 -20.65
C GLY A 123 -12.85 -14.47 -19.92
N LEU A 124 -11.64 -14.28 -20.47
CA LEU A 124 -10.65 -13.34 -19.93
C LEU A 124 -11.11 -11.88 -20.05
N LEU A 125 -11.73 -11.50 -21.17
CA LEU A 125 -12.32 -10.18 -21.35
C LEU A 125 -13.41 -9.91 -20.31
N ALA A 126 -14.33 -10.86 -20.11
CA ALA A 126 -15.38 -10.75 -19.10
C ALA A 126 -14.79 -10.58 -17.69
N LEU A 127 -13.74 -11.32 -17.36
CA LEU A 127 -13.03 -11.17 -16.08
C LEU A 127 -12.41 -9.77 -15.93
N ILE A 128 -11.76 -9.24 -16.97
CA ILE A 128 -11.18 -7.89 -16.98
C ILE A 128 -12.27 -6.83 -16.79
N VAL A 129 -13.40 -6.96 -17.48
CA VAL A 129 -14.52 -6.02 -17.36
C VAL A 129 -15.15 -6.09 -15.96
N LEU A 130 -15.31 -7.28 -15.39
CA LEU A 130 -15.84 -7.46 -14.03
C LEU A 130 -14.91 -6.85 -12.97
N LEU A 131 -13.61 -7.14 -13.03
CA LEU A 131 -12.63 -6.60 -12.08
C LEU A 131 -12.41 -5.10 -12.27
N GLY A 132 -12.30 -4.66 -13.54
CA GLY A 132 -12.11 -3.28 -13.92
C GLY A 132 -13.34 -2.43 -13.59
N GLY A 133 -14.55 -2.94 -13.83
CA GLY A 133 -15.81 -2.23 -13.58
C GLY A 133 -15.98 -1.79 -12.13
N GLU A 134 -15.58 -2.61 -11.17
CA GLU A 134 -15.58 -2.24 -9.74
C GLU A 134 -14.63 -1.08 -9.43
N ILE A 135 -13.44 -1.08 -10.06
CA ILE A 135 -12.47 0.01 -9.92
C ILE A 135 -13.00 1.26 -10.63
N VAL A 136 -13.57 1.13 -11.83
CA VAL A 136 -14.18 2.24 -12.57
C VAL A 136 -15.29 2.88 -11.76
N ARG A 137 -16.17 2.11 -11.12
CA ARG A 137 -17.21 2.63 -10.23
C ARG A 137 -16.62 3.45 -9.07
N GLN A 138 -15.49 3.01 -8.51
CA GLN A 138 -14.82 3.75 -7.44
C GLN A 138 -14.15 5.03 -7.94
N VAL A 139 -13.58 5.03 -9.14
CA VAL A 139 -12.97 6.22 -9.74
C VAL A 139 -14.01 7.23 -10.21
N LEU A 140 -15.12 6.77 -10.76
CA LEU A 140 -16.23 7.63 -11.21
C LEU A 140 -17.11 8.12 -10.07
N ARG A 141 -16.88 7.65 -8.83
CA ARG A 141 -17.59 8.17 -7.67
C ARG A 141 -17.29 9.66 -7.52
N PRO A 142 -18.29 10.52 -7.29
CA PRO A 142 -18.06 11.92 -7.02
C PRO A 142 -17.25 12.07 -5.71
N GLY A 143 -16.15 12.81 -5.77
CA GLY A 143 -15.27 13.11 -4.62
C GLY A 143 -13.90 12.43 -4.69
N PRO A 144 -13.05 12.64 -3.68
CA PRO A 144 -11.73 12.02 -3.60
C PRO A 144 -11.83 10.52 -3.29
N MET A 145 -10.88 9.74 -3.80
CA MET A 145 -10.79 8.30 -3.54
C MET A 145 -10.30 8.02 -2.12
N LEU A 146 -9.45 8.90 -1.60
CA LEU A 146 -8.99 8.95 -0.23
C LEU A 146 -9.03 10.40 0.26
N ARG A 147 -9.72 10.62 1.37
CA ARG A 147 -9.67 11.88 2.14
C ARG A 147 -9.25 11.56 3.56
N MET A 148 -8.38 12.38 4.11
CA MET A 148 -7.95 12.30 5.50
C MET A 148 -8.05 13.69 6.10
N ASP A 149 -8.78 13.84 7.20
CA ASP A 149 -8.92 15.10 7.92
C ASP A 149 -8.75 14.87 9.41
N ASP A 150 -9.17 15.80 10.29
CA ASP A 150 -9.00 15.64 11.73
C ASP A 150 -9.94 14.59 12.35
N HIS A 151 -10.99 14.14 11.63
CA HIS A 151 -11.94 13.15 12.14
C HIS A 151 -11.48 11.72 11.84
N GLY A 152 -10.91 11.51 10.65
CA GLY A 152 -10.52 10.17 10.22
C GLY A 152 -10.06 10.08 8.78
N ILE A 153 -10.17 8.86 8.27
CA ILE A 153 -9.88 8.47 6.89
C ILE A 153 -11.20 8.13 6.21
N ASP A 154 -11.61 8.85 5.17
CA ASP A 154 -12.67 8.41 4.26
C ASP A 154 -12.03 7.81 3.00
N HIS A 155 -12.28 6.52 2.76
CA HIS A 155 -11.73 5.81 1.61
C HIS A 155 -12.86 5.15 0.80
N ALA A 156 -12.79 5.25 -0.53
CA ALA A 156 -13.84 4.75 -1.42
C ALA A 156 -14.26 3.29 -1.18
N LEU A 157 -13.30 2.41 -0.85
CA LEU A 157 -13.53 0.98 -0.54
C LEU A 157 -14.12 0.70 0.85
N TYR A 158 -13.78 1.51 1.86
CA TYR A 158 -14.01 1.16 3.27
C TYR A 158 -14.97 2.12 3.97
N GLY A 159 -15.25 3.28 3.37
CA GLY A 159 -15.97 4.39 3.95
C GLY A 159 -15.10 5.16 4.95
N ALA A 160 -15.78 5.91 5.82
CA ALA A 160 -15.16 6.68 6.89
C ALA A 160 -14.69 5.78 8.05
N ILE A 161 -13.42 5.93 8.43
CA ILE A 161 -12.73 5.25 9.52
C ILE A 161 -12.22 6.33 10.48
N PRO A 162 -12.80 6.49 11.67
CA PRO A 162 -12.35 7.49 12.63
C PRO A 162 -10.93 7.22 13.13
N TRP A 163 -10.15 8.28 13.38
CA TRP A 163 -8.79 8.14 13.91
C TRP A 163 -8.73 7.45 15.28
N SER A 164 -9.76 7.63 16.10
CA SER A 164 -9.90 7.00 17.42
C SER A 164 -9.92 5.46 17.36
N GLU A 165 -10.26 4.91 16.19
CA GLU A 165 -10.32 3.47 15.98
C GLU A 165 -9.07 2.90 15.32
N VAL A 166 -8.22 3.78 14.79
CA VAL A 166 -6.92 3.42 14.22
C VAL A 166 -5.92 3.26 15.36
N VAL A 167 -5.55 2.00 15.60
CA VAL A 167 -4.62 1.57 16.64
C VAL A 167 -3.17 1.62 16.16
N GLY A 168 -2.94 1.50 14.85
CA GLY A 168 -1.61 1.48 14.28
C GLY A 168 -1.63 1.60 12.77
N MET A 169 -0.50 1.98 12.19
CA MET A 169 -0.33 2.13 10.74
C MET A 169 1.03 1.62 10.32
N ASP A 170 1.11 1.03 9.13
CA ASP A 170 2.34 0.50 8.56
C ASP A 170 2.32 0.68 7.03
N LEU A 171 3.43 1.11 6.44
CA LEU A 171 3.57 1.24 4.99
C LEU A 171 4.29 0.01 4.45
N GLN A 172 3.53 -0.91 3.85
CA GLN A 172 4.09 -2.11 3.24
C GLN A 172 4.52 -1.83 1.81
N VAL A 173 5.79 -2.10 1.54
CA VAL A 173 6.41 -1.99 0.22
C VAL A 173 6.72 -3.38 -0.30
N PHE A 174 6.01 -3.80 -1.35
CA PHE A 174 6.27 -5.05 -2.04
C PHE A 174 7.02 -4.77 -3.35
N ARG A 175 8.30 -5.15 -3.40
CA ARG A 175 9.14 -5.03 -4.60
C ARG A 175 9.12 -6.33 -5.39
N SER A 176 8.65 -6.27 -6.63
CA SER A 176 8.80 -7.30 -7.65
C SER A 176 9.94 -6.91 -8.60
N ARG A 177 10.33 -7.83 -9.51
CA ARG A 177 11.37 -7.55 -10.52
C ARG A 177 11.03 -6.35 -11.43
N TYR A 178 9.75 -6.06 -11.61
CA TYR A 178 9.28 -5.07 -12.59
C TYR A 178 8.40 -3.98 -11.98
N SER A 179 8.06 -4.06 -10.70
CA SER A 179 7.15 -3.12 -10.05
C SER A 179 7.42 -2.99 -8.56
N THR A 180 7.10 -1.83 -8.00
CA THR A 180 7.01 -1.64 -6.56
C THR A 180 5.56 -1.29 -6.23
N HIS A 181 4.98 -2.04 -5.29
CA HIS A 181 3.60 -1.86 -4.85
C HIS A 181 3.59 -1.34 -3.42
N HIS A 182 2.81 -0.30 -3.18
CA HIS A 182 2.67 0.31 -1.86
C HIS A 182 1.29 0.07 -1.30
N THR A 183 1.23 -0.41 -0.07
CA THR A 183 -0.03 -0.64 0.65
C THR A 183 0.07 -0.02 2.03
N LEU A 184 -0.86 0.88 2.33
CA LEU A 184 -1.05 1.37 3.69
C LEU A 184 -1.87 0.34 4.47
N MET A 185 -1.23 -0.27 5.44
CA MET A 185 -1.89 -1.17 6.38
C MET A 185 -2.36 -0.37 7.59
N LEU A 186 -3.66 -0.44 7.86
CA LEU A 186 -4.29 0.16 9.03
C LEU A 186 -4.69 -0.94 10.02
N GLY A 187 -4.23 -0.84 11.26
CA GLY A 187 -4.73 -1.63 12.37
C GLY A 187 -5.95 -0.94 12.96
N VAL A 188 -7.15 -1.50 12.74
CA VAL A 188 -8.41 -0.83 13.09
C VAL A 188 -9.25 -1.71 14.02
N ARG A 189 -9.83 -1.09 15.06
CA ARG A 189 -10.80 -1.77 15.93
C ARG A 189 -12.04 -2.17 15.12
N GLY A 190 -12.47 -3.42 15.26
CA GLY A 190 -13.68 -3.90 14.57
C GLY A 190 -13.60 -3.84 13.04
N ALA A 191 -12.43 -4.11 12.44
CA ALA A 191 -12.18 -4.02 11.00
C ALA A 191 -13.25 -4.69 10.10
N ALA A 192 -13.91 -5.74 10.60
CA ALA A 192 -14.99 -6.43 9.90
C ALA A 192 -16.16 -5.50 9.50
N ARG A 193 -16.45 -4.42 10.25
CA ARG A 193 -17.51 -3.46 9.89
C ARG A 193 -17.19 -2.71 8.59
N TYR A 194 -15.92 -2.34 8.41
CA TYR A 194 -15.45 -1.59 7.24
C TYR A 194 -15.35 -2.46 5.99
N LEU A 195 -15.05 -3.76 6.16
CA LEU A 195 -15.08 -4.71 5.05
C LEU A 195 -16.48 -4.98 4.48
N ARG A 196 -17.56 -4.62 5.19
CA ARG A 196 -18.93 -4.74 4.64
C ARG A 196 -19.16 -3.77 3.48
N ASN A 197 -18.43 -2.65 3.45
CA ASN A 197 -18.50 -1.68 2.36
C ASN A 197 -17.66 -2.12 1.13
N ALA A 198 -16.70 -3.02 1.33
CA ALA A 198 -15.83 -3.48 0.26
C ALA A 198 -16.57 -4.41 -0.74
N PRO A 199 -16.14 -4.44 -2.02
CA PRO A 199 -16.70 -5.34 -3.03
C PRO A 199 -16.65 -6.81 -2.60
N PRO A 200 -17.59 -7.66 -3.08
CA PRO A 200 -17.72 -9.05 -2.64
C PRO A 200 -16.41 -9.86 -2.74
N LEU A 201 -15.67 -9.71 -3.84
CA LEU A 201 -14.40 -10.41 -4.03
C LEU A 201 -13.34 -9.96 -3.02
N THR A 202 -13.19 -8.64 -2.82
CA THR A 202 -12.26 -8.08 -1.82
C THR A 202 -12.65 -8.52 -0.42
N ARG A 203 -13.94 -8.51 -0.10
CA ARG A 203 -14.48 -8.98 1.17
C ARG A 203 -14.15 -10.45 1.38
N TRP A 204 -14.37 -11.30 0.39
CA TRP A 204 -14.06 -12.72 0.47
C TRP A 204 -12.55 -12.96 0.70
N LEU A 205 -11.69 -12.33 -0.12
CA LEU A 205 -10.22 -12.44 0.00
C LEU A 205 -9.69 -11.94 1.35
N LYS A 206 -10.23 -10.84 1.87
CA LYS A 206 -9.75 -10.20 3.11
C LYS A 206 -10.48 -10.67 4.37
N SER A 207 -11.60 -11.40 4.24
CA SER A 207 -12.43 -11.86 5.36
C SER A 207 -11.65 -12.70 6.38
N ARG A 208 -10.71 -13.54 5.93
CA ARG A 208 -9.90 -14.40 6.81
C ARG A 208 -8.97 -13.59 7.72
N ARG A 209 -8.44 -12.45 7.25
CA ARG A 209 -7.56 -11.58 8.05
C ARG A 209 -8.30 -10.62 8.99
N ALA A 210 -9.59 -10.41 8.76
CA ALA A 210 -10.45 -9.62 9.64
C ALA A 210 -11.28 -10.48 10.61
N ARG A 211 -11.19 -11.81 10.52
CA ARG A 211 -11.80 -12.76 11.45
C ARG A 211 -10.80 -13.06 12.57
N GLY A 212 -10.82 -12.22 13.59
CA GLY A 212 -10.00 -12.32 14.79
C GLY A 212 -10.28 -11.10 15.67
N GLY A 213 -10.51 -11.32 16.96
CA GLY A 213 -11.14 -10.35 17.87
C GLY A 213 -10.49 -8.97 17.93
N GLY A 214 -11.27 -7.96 18.34
CA GLY A 214 -10.80 -6.62 18.72
C GLY A 214 -10.27 -5.75 17.57
N VAL A 215 -9.09 -6.10 17.03
CA VAL A 215 -8.34 -5.29 16.07
C VAL A 215 -8.02 -6.13 14.82
N GLY A 216 -8.36 -5.62 13.64
CA GLY A 216 -8.06 -6.25 12.36
C GLY A 216 -7.31 -5.32 11.42
N ALA A 217 -6.67 -5.90 10.39
CA ALA A 217 -5.89 -5.15 9.42
C ALA A 217 -6.70 -4.81 8.17
N LEU A 218 -6.79 -3.52 7.83
CA LEU A 218 -7.33 -3.03 6.57
C LEU A 218 -6.19 -2.62 5.65
N ALA A 219 -6.19 -3.14 4.42
CA ALA A 219 -5.15 -2.88 3.43
C ALA A 219 -5.67 -1.88 2.40
N LEU A 220 -5.11 -0.66 2.40
CA LEU A 220 -5.41 0.40 1.45
C LEU A 220 -4.31 0.41 0.38
N PRO A 221 -4.57 -0.10 -0.83
CA PRO A 221 -3.60 -0.06 -1.91
C PRO A 221 -3.40 1.39 -2.37
N LEU A 222 -2.17 1.90 -2.25
CA LEU A 222 -1.86 3.31 -2.55
C LEU A 222 -1.52 3.51 -4.03
N ASP A 223 -1.18 2.44 -4.76
CA ASP A 223 -0.82 2.50 -6.18
C ASP A 223 -1.96 3.02 -7.08
N PHE A 224 -3.20 2.99 -6.59
CA PHE A 224 -4.37 3.52 -7.29
C PHE A 224 -4.65 4.99 -6.99
N LEU A 225 -3.81 5.67 -6.20
CA LEU A 225 -3.97 7.08 -5.88
C LEU A 225 -3.09 7.94 -6.80
N ALA A 226 -3.56 9.15 -7.08
CA ALA A 226 -2.84 10.15 -7.85
C ALA A 226 -1.66 10.80 -7.09
N LYS A 227 -1.42 10.36 -5.84
CA LYS A 227 -0.44 10.90 -4.90
C LYS A 227 0.63 9.86 -4.57
N ASP A 228 1.80 10.35 -4.17
CA ASP A 228 2.90 9.49 -3.73
C ASP A 228 2.54 8.73 -2.44
N ALA A 229 2.93 7.46 -2.37
CA ALA A 229 2.57 6.57 -1.28
C ALA A 229 3.20 6.96 0.07
N GLU A 230 4.44 7.45 0.05
CA GLU A 230 5.12 7.92 1.26
C GLU A 230 4.44 9.19 1.77
N LEU A 231 4.10 10.13 0.88
CA LEU A 231 3.34 11.33 1.25
C LEU A 231 2.01 10.99 1.93
N VAL A 232 1.25 10.03 1.38
CA VAL A 232 -0.02 9.58 1.97
C VAL A 232 0.22 9.03 3.37
N TYR A 233 1.24 8.20 3.56
CA TYR A 233 1.58 7.64 4.87
C TYR A 233 2.01 8.71 5.88
N GLU A 234 2.85 9.65 5.48
CA GLU A 234 3.29 10.76 6.34
C GLU A 234 2.14 11.69 6.71
N ALA A 235 1.24 11.99 5.76
CA ALA A 235 0.03 12.75 6.01
C ALA A 235 -0.90 12.04 7.02
N ALA A 236 -1.10 10.72 6.84
CA ALA A 236 -1.89 9.92 7.77
C ALA A 236 -1.30 9.94 9.18
N ARG A 237 0.03 9.78 9.30
CA ARG A 237 0.73 9.88 10.59
C ARG A 237 0.55 11.26 11.22
N ALA A 238 0.78 12.33 10.46
CA ALA A 238 0.69 13.69 10.96
C ALA A 238 -0.71 14.03 11.50
N LEU A 239 -1.77 13.60 10.81
CA LEU A 239 -3.15 13.77 11.27
C LEU A 239 -3.44 12.91 12.50
N ARG A 240 -3.03 11.63 12.49
CA ARG A 240 -3.26 10.72 13.62
C ARG A 240 -2.57 11.16 14.90
N THR A 241 -1.39 11.77 14.82
CA THR A 241 -0.63 12.23 15.99
C THR A 241 -1.28 13.40 16.73
N ARG A 242 -2.26 14.08 16.13
CA ARG A 242 -3.01 15.15 16.80
C ARG A 242 -4.04 14.64 17.79
N LEU A 243 -4.50 13.42 17.59
CA LEU A 243 -5.50 12.83 18.45
C LEU A 243 -4.81 12.17 19.64
N ASP A 244 -5.19 12.61 20.84
CA ASP A 244 -4.79 11.98 22.10
C ASP A 244 -5.58 10.67 22.31
N ALA A 245 -5.25 9.68 21.50
CA ALA A 245 -5.82 8.35 21.57
C ALA A 245 -4.70 7.31 21.45
N PRO A 246 -4.78 6.17 22.18
CA PRO A 246 -3.74 5.15 22.19
C PRO A 246 -3.36 4.70 20.78
N PHE A 247 -2.07 4.81 20.44
CA PHE A 247 -1.52 4.51 19.13
C PHE A 247 -0.25 3.66 19.26
N LEU A 248 -0.06 2.69 18.36
CA LEU A 248 1.15 1.89 18.27
C LEU A 248 1.94 2.33 17.04
N GLU A 249 3.02 3.08 17.27
CA GLU A 249 3.89 3.60 16.19
C GLU A 249 4.55 2.49 15.36
N HIS A 250 4.88 1.38 16.02
CA HIS A 250 5.55 0.23 15.41
C HIS A 250 4.59 -0.94 15.18
N TRP A 251 3.31 -0.64 14.98
CA TRP A 251 2.31 -1.65 14.65
C TRP A 251 2.66 -2.33 13.32
N SER A 252 2.30 -3.61 13.18
CA SER A 252 2.38 -4.30 11.90
C SER A 252 1.20 -5.24 11.73
N SER A 253 0.85 -5.54 10.48
CA SER A 253 -0.24 -6.46 10.16
C SER A 253 0.00 -7.92 10.60
N ARG A 254 1.19 -8.22 11.14
CA ARG A 254 1.57 -9.53 11.68
C ARG A 254 1.31 -9.66 13.18
N MET A 255 1.01 -8.55 13.86
CA MET A 255 0.64 -8.57 15.27
C MET A 255 -0.76 -9.16 15.41
N ASP A 256 -0.92 -10.10 16.34
CA ASP A 256 -2.23 -10.60 16.69
C ASP A 256 -2.97 -9.62 17.62
N ALA A 257 -4.28 -9.78 17.75
CA ALA A 257 -5.11 -8.87 18.54
C ALA A 257 -4.69 -8.79 20.01
N ARG A 258 -4.23 -9.92 20.58
CA ARG A 258 -3.79 -10.00 21.97
C ARG A 258 -2.48 -9.22 22.16
N GLU A 259 -1.52 -9.41 21.26
CA GLU A 259 -0.28 -8.64 21.21
C GLU A 259 -0.54 -7.14 21.11
N VAL A 260 -1.47 -6.72 20.25
CA VAL A 260 -1.88 -5.31 20.14
C VAL A 260 -2.46 -4.79 21.46
N GLU A 261 -3.37 -5.54 22.09
CA GLU A 261 -3.97 -5.15 23.37
C GLU A 261 -2.94 -5.04 24.49
N THR A 262 -2.03 -6.00 24.60
CA THR A 262 -0.94 -5.99 25.60
C THR A 262 -0.04 -4.77 25.41
N LEU A 263 0.33 -4.44 24.17
CA LEU A 263 1.18 -3.28 23.88
C LEU A 263 0.48 -1.95 24.18
N LEU A 264 -0.80 -1.84 23.86
CA LEU A 264 -1.60 -0.66 24.25
C LEU A 264 -1.70 -0.54 25.77
N ARG A 265 -1.93 -1.66 26.48
CA ARG A 265 -1.99 -1.69 27.94
C ARG A 265 -0.65 -1.25 28.55
N MET A 266 0.47 -1.73 28.02
CA MET A 266 1.81 -1.33 28.45
C MET A 266 2.06 0.17 28.27
N ARG A 267 1.63 0.74 27.14
CA ARG A 267 1.74 2.18 26.88
C ARG A 267 0.89 2.99 27.87
N ASN A 268 -0.37 2.61 28.07
CA ASN A 268 -1.25 3.29 29.01
C ASN A 268 -0.70 3.26 30.44
N LEU A 269 -0.10 2.14 30.86
CA LEU A 269 0.59 2.05 32.15
C LEU A 269 1.77 3.02 32.21
N ALA A 270 2.62 3.08 31.18
CA ALA A 270 3.75 4.01 31.16
C ALA A 270 3.31 5.50 31.21
N GLU A 271 2.24 5.85 30.51
CA GLU A 271 1.65 7.21 30.54
C GLU A 271 1.03 7.53 31.91
N GLU A 272 0.41 6.55 32.58
CA GLU A 272 -0.08 6.69 33.95
C GLU A 272 1.09 6.88 34.94
N SER A 273 2.18 6.11 34.80
CA SER A 273 3.39 6.30 35.63
C SER A 273 3.95 7.72 35.47
N GLY A 274 4.03 8.21 34.23
CA GLY A 274 4.52 9.57 33.94
C GLY A 274 3.69 10.64 34.63
N ARG A 275 2.35 10.55 34.55
CA ARG A 275 1.44 11.47 35.24
C ARG A 275 1.59 11.45 36.75
N ILE A 276 1.70 10.27 37.36
CA ILE A 276 1.91 10.15 38.81
C ILE A 276 3.23 10.82 39.24
N VAL A 277 4.31 10.64 38.45
CA VAL A 277 5.62 11.26 38.72
C VAL A 277 5.58 12.78 38.55
N GLU A 278 4.85 13.29 37.56
CA GLU A 278 4.66 14.74 37.38
C GLU A 278 3.84 15.35 38.51
N GLU A 279 2.75 14.70 38.93
CA GLU A 279 1.96 15.10 40.11
C GLU A 279 2.84 15.14 41.36
N LEU A 280 3.67 14.12 41.59
CA LEU A 280 4.66 14.09 42.68
C LEU A 280 5.64 15.27 42.67
N ARG A 281 6.09 15.70 41.48
CA ARG A 281 7.00 16.84 41.34
C ARG A 281 6.30 18.19 41.52
N ALA A 282 5.01 18.26 41.21
CA ALA A 282 4.23 19.48 41.27
C ALA A 282 3.70 19.79 42.68
N LEU A 283 3.74 18.81 43.61
CA LEU A 283 3.35 19.01 44.99
C LEU A 283 4.30 19.99 45.71
N PRO A 284 3.82 21.12 46.25
CA PRO A 284 4.62 22.00 47.10
C PRO A 284 5.08 21.30 48.39
N ALA A 285 6.24 21.71 48.91
CA ALA A 285 6.92 21.09 50.05
C ALA A 285 6.16 21.18 51.39
N GLU A 286 5.03 21.90 51.45
CA GLU A 286 4.20 22.12 52.65
C GLU A 286 2.87 21.35 52.64
N ASP A 287 2.63 20.46 51.68
CA ASP A 287 1.30 19.87 51.48
C ASP A 287 0.84 18.79 52.48
N ASP A 288 -0.49 18.80 52.65
CA ASP A 288 -1.35 17.99 53.52
C ASP A 288 -1.04 16.48 53.50
N PRO A 289 -0.79 15.84 54.66
CA PRO A 289 -0.52 14.39 54.75
C PRO A 289 -1.61 13.51 54.14
N ALA A 290 -2.85 13.99 54.04
CA ALA A 290 -3.93 13.26 53.35
C ALA A 290 -3.67 13.10 51.84
N SER A 291 -3.15 14.14 51.18
CA SER A 291 -2.84 14.14 49.75
C SER A 291 -1.68 13.20 49.42
N LEU A 292 -0.66 13.15 50.28
CA LEU A 292 0.45 12.20 50.17
C LEU A 292 -0.02 10.75 50.35
N ALA A 293 -0.95 10.49 51.27
CA ALA A 293 -1.49 9.15 51.50
C ALA A 293 -2.35 8.64 50.32
N GLU A 294 -3.17 9.50 49.71
CA GLU A 294 -3.94 9.15 48.51
C GLU A 294 -3.01 8.83 47.34
N LEU A 295 -1.94 9.61 47.18
CA LEU A 295 -1.01 9.45 46.07
C LEU A 295 -0.12 8.19 46.23
N ASP A 296 0.30 7.86 47.45
CA ASP A 296 0.97 6.60 47.75
C ASP A 296 0.07 5.38 47.47
N LEU A 297 -1.22 5.48 47.82
CA LEU A 297 -2.19 4.41 47.53
C LEU A 297 -2.37 4.21 46.02
N ARG A 298 -2.44 5.30 45.24
CA ARG A 298 -2.47 5.24 43.77
C ARG A 298 -1.20 4.63 43.19
N LEU A 299 -0.02 5.00 43.71
CA LEU A 299 1.26 4.48 43.28
C LEU A 299 1.39 2.96 43.53
N ARG A 300 0.92 2.48 44.68
CA ARG A 300 0.87 1.05 45.02
C ARG A 300 -0.08 0.29 44.08
N ALA A 301 -1.30 0.80 43.92
CA ALA A 301 -2.28 0.19 43.00
C ALA A 301 -1.78 0.18 41.54
N HIS A 302 -0.98 1.16 41.13
CA HIS A 302 -0.32 1.18 39.83
C HIS A 302 0.80 0.13 39.74
N HIS A 303 1.65 0.00 40.77
CA HIS A 303 2.69 -1.05 40.84
C HIS A 303 2.10 -2.45 40.76
N ASP A 304 0.99 -2.71 41.45
CA ASP A 304 0.30 -4.00 41.42
C ASP A 304 -0.25 -4.32 40.03
N ARG A 305 -0.88 -3.34 39.37
CA ARG A 305 -1.35 -3.48 37.98
C ARG A 305 -0.19 -3.74 37.02
N HIS A 306 0.94 -3.06 37.20
CA HIS A 306 2.14 -3.26 36.41
C HIS A 306 2.71 -4.68 36.62
N ALA A 307 2.87 -5.11 37.88
CA ALA A 307 3.34 -6.44 38.25
C ALA A 307 2.46 -7.55 37.66
N ALA A 308 1.13 -7.38 37.69
CA ALA A 308 0.18 -8.33 37.11
C ALA A 308 0.28 -8.42 35.57
N ALA A 309 0.60 -7.32 34.89
CA ALA A 309 0.73 -7.29 33.42
C ALA A 309 2.08 -7.82 32.91
N MET A 310 3.13 -7.82 33.75
CA MET A 310 4.49 -8.16 33.33
C MET A 310 4.67 -9.55 32.70
N PRO A 311 4.05 -10.64 33.18
CA PRO A 311 4.19 -11.95 32.55
C PRO A 311 3.67 -11.97 31.10
N GLU A 312 2.54 -11.31 30.86
CA GLU A 312 1.95 -11.21 29.53
C GLU A 312 2.81 -10.34 28.59
N ILE A 313 3.33 -9.22 29.10
CA ILE A 313 4.26 -8.35 28.36
C ILE A 313 5.53 -9.11 27.97
N ARG A 314 6.14 -9.86 28.90
CA ARG A 314 7.34 -10.67 28.65
C ARG A 314 7.08 -11.71 27.55
N MET A 315 5.98 -12.44 27.64
CA MET A 315 5.60 -13.44 26.64
C MET A 315 5.44 -12.82 25.24
N VAL A 316 4.80 -11.65 25.14
CA VAL A 316 4.65 -10.94 23.84
C VAL A 316 6.00 -10.47 23.31
N MET A 317 6.86 -9.92 24.16
CA MET A 317 8.22 -9.51 23.79
C MET A 317 9.08 -10.68 23.32
N GLU A 318 9.02 -11.82 24.01
CA GLU A 318 9.72 -13.05 23.63
C GLU A 318 9.23 -13.58 22.29
N LYS A 319 7.91 -13.65 22.08
CA LYS A 319 7.31 -14.08 20.80
C LYS A 319 7.73 -13.15 19.66
N ARG A 320 7.83 -11.85 19.91
CA ARG A 320 8.32 -10.87 18.93
C ARG A 320 9.82 -11.07 18.63
N ALA A 321 10.64 -11.26 19.66
CA ALA A 321 12.07 -11.56 19.51
C ALA A 321 12.32 -12.86 18.74
N GLN A 322 11.53 -13.91 19.01
CA GLN A 322 11.59 -15.18 18.29
C GLN A 322 11.20 -15.03 16.81
N ARG A 323 10.14 -14.27 16.50
CA ARG A 323 9.76 -13.97 15.11
C ARG A 323 10.86 -13.21 14.39
N MET A 324 11.45 -12.20 15.02
CA MET A 324 12.57 -11.45 14.44
C MET A 324 13.76 -12.36 14.16
N LYS A 325 14.15 -13.24 15.10
CA LYS A 325 15.21 -14.25 14.88
C LYS A 325 14.89 -15.19 13.72
N ARG A 326 13.63 -15.65 13.59
CA ARG A 326 13.20 -16.52 12.49
C ARG A 326 13.30 -15.80 11.15
N ASP A 327 12.82 -14.57 11.06
CA ASP A 327 12.87 -13.77 9.83
C ASP A 327 14.33 -13.49 9.43
N THR A 328 15.21 -13.17 10.38
CA THR A 328 16.65 -13.00 10.14
C THR A 328 17.30 -14.29 9.66
N ARG A 329 16.95 -15.46 10.23
CA ARG A 329 17.45 -16.76 9.75
C ARG A 329 16.99 -17.07 8.35
N VAL A 330 15.71 -16.83 8.03
CA VAL A 330 15.17 -17.03 6.67
C VAL A 330 15.88 -16.11 5.69
N ALA A 331 16.09 -14.84 6.03
CA ALA A 331 16.84 -13.91 5.20
C ALA A 331 18.29 -14.38 4.97
N TRP A 332 18.97 -14.89 6.00
CA TRP A 332 20.31 -15.48 5.88
C TRP A 332 20.34 -16.72 4.99
N ILE A 333 19.36 -17.62 5.13
CA ILE A 333 19.25 -18.80 4.26
C ILE A 333 19.04 -18.37 2.81
N LEU A 334 18.15 -17.42 2.55
CA LEU A 334 17.91 -16.88 1.21
C LEU A 334 19.16 -16.22 0.63
N LEU A 335 19.91 -15.47 1.46
CA LEU A 335 21.19 -14.86 1.06
C LEU A 335 22.23 -15.93 0.73
N ALA A 336 22.36 -16.97 1.56
CA ALA A 336 23.30 -18.08 1.31
C ALA A 336 22.95 -18.83 0.01
N VAL A 337 21.66 -19.11 -0.22
CA VAL A 337 21.18 -19.72 -1.48
C VAL A 337 21.50 -18.82 -2.67
N LEU A 338 21.31 -17.50 -2.56
CA LEU A 338 21.64 -16.55 -3.62
C LEU A 338 23.15 -16.53 -3.91
N ILE A 339 24.00 -16.53 -2.87
CA ILE A 339 25.46 -16.57 -3.02
C ILE A 339 25.88 -17.86 -3.73
N VAL A 340 25.37 -19.02 -3.29
CA VAL A 340 25.67 -20.31 -3.94
C VAL A 340 25.22 -20.31 -5.39
N ALA A 341 24.01 -19.79 -5.67
CA ALA A 341 23.49 -19.70 -7.04
C ALA A 341 24.30 -18.77 -7.96
N ILE A 342 25.02 -17.79 -7.42
CA ILE A 342 25.89 -16.88 -8.19
C ILE A 342 27.32 -17.43 -8.31
N VAL A 343 27.89 -17.95 -7.22
CA VAL A 343 29.29 -18.40 -7.16
C VAL A 343 29.48 -19.73 -7.89
N LEU A 344 28.53 -20.65 -7.78
CA LEU A 344 28.61 -21.97 -8.41
C LEU A 344 28.75 -21.89 -9.96
N PRO A 345 27.93 -21.12 -10.69
CA PRO A 345 28.11 -20.98 -12.14
C PRO A 345 29.37 -20.18 -12.54
N LEU A 346 29.85 -19.27 -11.70
CA LEU A 346 31.11 -18.54 -11.94
C LEU A 346 32.33 -19.47 -11.78
N ALA A 347 32.35 -20.27 -10.71
CA ALA A 347 33.41 -21.26 -10.47
C ALA A 347 33.45 -22.33 -11.58
N LEU A 348 32.29 -22.82 -12.01
CA LEU A 348 32.18 -23.77 -13.13
C LEU A 348 32.65 -23.17 -14.48
N ARG A 349 32.62 -21.85 -14.64
CA ARG A 349 33.15 -21.16 -15.83
C ARG A 349 34.65 -20.90 -15.77
N LEU A 350 35.24 -20.78 -14.58
CA LEU A 350 36.68 -20.59 -14.39
C LEU A 350 37.46 -21.91 -14.41
N LEU A 351 36.78 -23.05 -14.22
CA LEU A 351 37.34 -24.39 -14.32
C LEU A 351 37.30 -24.98 -15.75
N LYS A 352 36.69 -24.28 -16.70
CA LYS A 352 36.77 -24.56 -18.14
C LYS A 352 37.73 -23.60 -18.80
#